data_AF-A0A8T4TR11-F1
#
_entry.id   AF-A0A8T4TR11-F1
#
_cell.length_a   1.000
_cell.length_b   1.000
_cell.length_c   1.000
_cell.angle_alpha   90.00
_cell.angle_beta   90.00
_cell.angle_gamma   90.00
#
_symmetry.space_group_name_H-M   'P 1'
#
loop_
_entity.id
_entity.type
_entity.pdbx_description
1 polymer ?
#
loop_
_entity_poly.entity_id
_entity_poly.type
_entity_poly.pdbx_seq_one_letter_code
_entity_poly.pdbx_strand_id
1 'polypeptide(L)'
;MVNIKQLQGIEMEFFSAIAELLKDGYKLREYEGRYDYVKERIDKTGNIKAVIIEGCALELEDARQAVKELVEHLDENTKVFWFFNNEGENKIKVNVLCK
;
A
#
# COMPACT_ATOMS: atom_id res chain seq x y z
N MET A 1 9.56 -9.21 18.55
CA MET A 1 8.33 -8.43 18.85
C MET A 1 8.37 -7.18 17.99
N VAL A 2 7.49 -7.06 17.00
CA VAL A 2 7.34 -5.81 16.24
C VAL A 2 6.31 -4.96 16.98
N ASN A 3 6.72 -3.76 17.38
CA ASN A 3 5.88 -2.84 18.15
C ASN A 3 5.04 -2.02 17.16
N ILE A 4 3.80 -2.47 16.92
CA ILE A 4 2.86 -1.79 16.02
C ILE A 4 2.20 -0.65 16.81
N LYS A 5 2.61 0.60 16.55
CA LYS A 5 1.87 1.78 17.03
C LYS A 5 0.47 1.74 16.41
N GLN A 6 -0.57 1.88 17.24
CA GLN A 6 -1.99 1.87 16.84
C GLN A 6 -2.24 2.83 15.66
N LEU A 7 -2.50 2.27 14.49
CA LEU A 7 -3.12 2.96 13.36
C LEU A 7 -4.59 3.22 13.74
N GLN A 8 -4.90 4.42 14.21
CA GLN A 8 -6.28 4.81 14.51
C GLN A 8 -7.12 4.72 13.23
N GLY A 9 -8.18 3.92 13.27
CA GLY A 9 -9.15 3.76 12.17
C GLY A 9 -9.05 2.47 11.36
N ILE A 10 -8.06 1.61 11.62
CA ILE A 10 -8.00 0.27 11.01
C ILE A 10 -8.62 -0.74 11.97
N GLU A 11 -9.83 -1.20 11.65
CA GLU A 11 -10.57 -2.16 12.46
C GLU A 11 -9.80 -3.49 12.62
N MET A 12 -9.97 -4.14 13.78
CA MET A 12 -9.27 -5.37 14.17
C MET A 12 -9.43 -6.53 13.16
N GLU A 13 -10.53 -6.52 12.39
CA GLU A 13 -10.83 -7.46 11.31
C GLU A 13 -9.82 -7.37 10.16
N PHE A 14 -9.31 -6.17 9.86
CA PHE A 14 -8.32 -5.97 8.80
C PHE A 14 -6.96 -6.61 9.15
N PHE A 15 -6.47 -6.38 10.37
CA PHE A 15 -5.21 -6.98 10.82
C PHE A 15 -5.32 -8.50 10.91
N SER A 16 -6.49 -9.03 11.26
CA SER A 16 -6.77 -10.47 11.27
C SER A 16 -6.70 -11.06 9.87
N ALA A 17 -7.32 -10.41 8.87
CA ALA A 17 -7.26 -10.83 7.47
C ALA A 17 -5.83 -10.79 6.90
N ILE A 18 -5.04 -9.77 7.21
CA ILE A 18 -3.61 -9.74 6.84
C ILE A 18 -2.85 -10.88 7.51
N ALA A 19 -3.07 -11.11 8.81
CA ALA A 19 -2.38 -12.16 9.54
C ALA A 19 -2.69 -13.57 8.99
N GLU A 20 -3.91 -13.83 8.54
CA GLU A 20 -4.28 -15.08 7.87
C GLU A 20 -3.57 -15.24 6.52
N LEU A 21 -3.57 -14.19 5.69
CA LEU A 21 -2.86 -14.21 4.41
C LEU A 21 -1.35 -14.43 4.60
N LEU A 22 -0.74 -13.84 5.62
CA LEU A 22 0.66 -14.08 5.96
C LEU A 22 0.92 -15.55 6.35
N LYS A 23 -0.01 -16.20 7.06
CA LYS A 23 0.08 -17.65 7.37
C LYS A 23 -0.04 -18.51 6.11
N ASP A 24 -0.84 -18.09 5.13
CA ASP A 24 -1.03 -18.76 3.84
C ASP A 24 0.15 -18.57 2.84
N GLY A 25 1.24 -17.96 3.31
CA GLY A 25 2.47 -17.78 2.58
C GLY A 25 2.53 -16.54 1.70
N TYR A 26 1.57 -15.61 1.85
CA TYR A 26 1.74 -14.26 1.31
C TYR A 26 2.83 -13.52 2.08
N LYS A 27 3.50 -12.60 1.39
CA LYS A 27 4.59 -11.79 1.93
C LYS A 27 4.23 -10.33 1.79
N LEU A 28 4.58 -9.57 2.82
CA LEU A 28 4.54 -8.12 2.77
C LEU A 28 5.83 -7.60 2.10
N ARG A 29 5.69 -6.78 1.06
CA ARG A 29 6.77 -6.08 0.38
C ARG A 29 6.55 -4.58 0.56
N GLU A 30 7.60 -3.86 0.89
CA GLU A 30 7.58 -2.42 1.05
C GLU A 30 8.31 -1.77 -0.13
N TYR A 31 7.69 -0.77 -0.74
CA TYR A 31 8.27 0.06 -1.79
C TYR A 31 8.14 1.52 -1.39
N GLU A 32 9.27 2.21 -1.29
CA GLU A 32 9.30 3.63 -0.95
C GLU A 32 10.14 4.38 -1.97
N GLY A 33 9.61 5.49 -2.47
CA GLY A 33 10.33 6.35 -3.41
C GLY A 33 9.42 7.27 -4.19
N ARG A 34 9.95 7.83 -5.28
CA ARG A 34 9.13 8.59 -6.24
C ARG A 34 8.12 7.67 -6.90
N TYR A 35 7.02 8.26 -7.34
CA TYR A 35 5.92 7.58 -8.02
C TYR A 35 6.38 6.57 -9.08
N ASP A 36 7.16 7.00 -10.07
CA ASP A 36 7.59 6.13 -11.20
C ASP A 36 8.32 4.87 -10.73
N TYR A 37 9.16 5.00 -9.71
CA TYR A 37 9.93 3.88 -9.15
C TYR A 37 9.02 2.87 -8.46
N VAL A 38 8.05 3.37 -7.69
CA VAL A 38 7.10 2.51 -6.97
C VAL A 38 6.14 1.83 -7.93
N LYS A 39 5.63 2.55 -8.94
CA LYS A 39 4.77 1.99 -9.99
C LYS A 39 5.43 0.80 -10.68
N GLU A 40 6.69 0.95 -11.13
CA GLU A 40 7.44 -0.13 -11.79
C GLU A 40 7.55 -1.40 -10.92
N ARG A 41 7.65 -1.24 -9.59
CA ARG A 41 7.73 -2.35 -8.64
C ARG A 41 6.38 -3.03 -8.43
N ILE A 42 5.30 -2.27 -8.33
CA ILE A 42 3.94 -2.83 -8.22
C ILE A 42 3.57 -3.58 -9.50
N ASP A 43 3.84 -3.00 -10.68
CA ASP A 43 3.57 -3.62 -11.99
C ASP A 43 4.30 -4.98 -12.15
N LYS A 44 5.47 -5.13 -11.52
CA LYS A 44 6.24 -6.39 -11.50
C LYS A 44 5.83 -7.35 -10.38
N THR A 45 4.97 -6.92 -9.45
CA THR A 45 4.52 -7.74 -8.33
C THR A 45 3.28 -8.51 -8.73
N GLY A 46 3.43 -9.81 -8.97
CA GLY A 46 2.29 -10.69 -9.26
C GLY A 46 1.47 -11.04 -8.01
N ASN A 47 0.23 -11.46 -8.23
CA ASN A 47 -0.67 -12.03 -7.21
C ASN A 47 -0.79 -11.17 -5.94
N ILE A 48 -1.16 -9.90 -6.16
CA ILE A 48 -1.39 -8.92 -5.09
C ILE A 48 -2.78 -9.17 -4.49
N LYS A 49 -2.88 -9.17 -3.15
CA LYS A 49 -4.15 -9.26 -2.41
C LYS A 49 -4.52 -7.99 -1.67
N ALA A 50 -3.51 -7.23 -1.26
CA ALA A 50 -3.74 -5.92 -0.69
C ALA A 50 -2.60 -4.96 -1.03
N VAL A 51 -2.96 -3.70 -1.20
CA VAL A 51 -2.03 -2.58 -1.33
C VAL A 51 -2.40 -1.53 -0.30
N ILE A 52 -1.44 -1.10 0.49
CA ILE A 52 -1.57 0.00 1.44
C ILE A 52 -0.67 1.12 0.93
N ILE A 53 -1.27 2.21 0.49
CA ILE A 53 -0.60 3.38 -0.07
C ILE A 53 -0.55 4.46 1.03
N GLU A 54 0.64 4.88 1.37
CA GLU A 54 0.94 6.01 2.25
C GLU A 54 1.54 7.11 1.36
N GLY A 55 0.73 8.09 0.97
CA GLY A 55 1.19 9.23 0.17
C GLY A 55 1.81 10.27 1.07
N CYS A 56 3.11 10.57 0.89
CA CYS A 56 3.77 11.69 1.56
C CYS A 56 4.07 12.84 0.57
N ALA A 57 3.74 14.07 0.99
CA ALA A 57 4.24 15.33 0.42
C ALA A 57 4.01 15.58 -1.09
N LEU A 58 2.94 15.04 -1.64
CA LEU A 58 2.32 15.50 -2.88
C LEU A 58 1.14 16.42 -2.55
N GLU A 59 0.80 17.33 -3.46
CA GLU A 59 -0.51 17.98 -3.43
C GLU A 59 -1.60 16.90 -3.47
N LEU A 60 -2.74 17.13 -2.80
CA LEU A 60 -3.80 16.13 -2.67
C LEU A 60 -4.30 15.63 -4.05
N GLU A 61 -4.34 16.51 -5.04
CA GLU A 61 -4.74 16.16 -6.41
C GLU A 61 -3.73 15.22 -7.08
N ASP A 62 -2.44 15.52 -6.97
CA ASP A 62 -1.37 14.67 -7.49
C ASP A 62 -1.36 13.30 -6.80
N ALA A 63 -1.56 13.28 -5.47
CA ALA A 63 -1.66 12.04 -4.71
C ALA A 63 -2.87 11.19 -5.16
N ARG A 64 -4.04 11.81 -5.42
CA ARG A 64 -5.22 11.12 -5.96
C ARG A 64 -4.96 10.53 -7.34
N GLN A 65 -4.32 11.29 -8.22
CA GLN A 65 -4.00 10.82 -9.57
C GLN A 65 -3.02 9.65 -9.53
N ALA A 66 -1.96 9.75 -8.71
CA ALA A 66 -1.00 8.67 -8.50
C ALA A 66 -1.66 7.41 -7.95
N VAL A 67 -2.54 7.53 -6.95
CA VAL A 67 -3.30 6.39 -6.40
C VAL A 67 -4.19 5.77 -7.48
N LYS A 68 -4.91 6.59 -8.25
CA LYS A 68 -5.79 6.10 -9.32
C LYS A 68 -5.01 5.27 -10.35
N GLU A 69 -3.85 5.76 -10.78
CA GLU A 69 -3.00 5.05 -11.74
C GLU A 69 -2.36 3.77 -11.15
N LEU A 70 -1.97 3.78 -9.87
CA LEU A 70 -1.41 2.59 -9.20
C LEU A 70 -2.43 1.47 -9.05
N VAL A 71 -3.72 1.80 -8.93
CA VAL A 71 -4.77 0.81 -8.70
C VAL A 71 -5.47 0.34 -9.97
N GLU A 72 -5.35 1.08 -11.07
CA GLU A 72 -6.02 0.77 -12.35
C GLU A 72 -5.62 -0.59 -12.92
N HIS A 73 -4.41 -1.06 -12.62
CA HIS A 73 -3.88 -2.34 -13.10
C HIS A 73 -4.01 -3.48 -12.08
N LEU A 74 -4.57 -3.23 -10.89
CA LEU A 74 -4.75 -4.25 -9.87
C LEU A 74 -5.97 -5.11 -10.19
N ASP A 75 -5.93 -6.37 -9.76
CA ASP A 75 -7.08 -7.28 -9.86
C ASP A 75 -8.28 -6.71 -9.08
N GLU A 76 -9.49 -6.92 -9.58
CA GLU A 76 -10.75 -6.43 -8.96
C GLU A 76 -10.92 -6.88 -7.50
N ASN A 77 -10.29 -7.99 -7.12
CA ASN A 77 -10.32 -8.54 -5.76
C ASN A 77 -9.19 -8.00 -4.86
N THR A 78 -8.36 -7.09 -5.38
CA THR A 78 -7.27 -6.47 -4.62
C THR A 78 -7.83 -5.42 -3.68
N LYS A 79 -7.57 -5.57 -2.38
CA LYS A 79 -7.97 -4.55 -1.40
C LYS A 79 -7.00 -3.38 -1.41
N VAL A 80 -7.48 -2.17 -1.64
CA VAL A 80 -6.65 -0.95 -1.62
C VAL A 80 -6.99 -0.11 -0.40
N PHE A 81 -5.96 0.29 0.34
CA PHE A 81 -6.04 1.24 1.44
C PHE A 81 -5.15 2.43 1.10
N TRP A 82 -5.65 3.65 1.30
CA TRP A 82 -4.89 4.86 1.05
C TRP A 82 -4.94 5.80 2.24
N PHE A 83 -3.76 6.21 2.69
CA PHE A 83 -3.53 7.22 3.72
C PHE A 83 -2.78 8.38 3.08
N PHE A 84 -3.33 9.57 3.19
CA PHE A 84 -2.70 10.79 2.73
C PHE A 84 -2.02 11.52 3.89
N ASN A 85 -0.76 11.87 3.71
CA ASN A 85 0.02 12.72 4.59
C ASN A 85 0.71 13.81 3.74
N ASN A 86 0.46 15.08 4.06
CA ASN A 86 1.10 16.20 3.36
C ASN A 86 2.43 16.63 4.00
N GLU A 87 2.88 15.95 5.05
CA GLU A 87 4.17 16.20 5.69
C GLU A 87 5.25 15.27 5.13
N GLY A 88 6.37 15.82 4.62
CA GLY A 88 7.55 15.03 4.26
C GLY A 88 8.25 15.43 2.95
N GLU A 89 9.04 14.51 2.42
CA GLU A 89 9.68 14.60 1.10
C GLU A 89 8.76 14.03 0.02
N ASN A 90 8.84 14.53 -1.23
CA ASN A 90 8.04 14.08 -2.38
C ASN A 90 8.28 12.59 -2.72
N LYS A 91 7.65 11.70 -1.95
CA LYS A 91 7.81 10.25 -1.97
C LYS A 91 6.49 9.60 -1.57
N ILE A 92 6.18 8.48 -2.21
CA ILE A 92 5.11 7.59 -1.77
C ILE A 92 5.72 6.34 -1.16
N LYS A 93 5.04 5.81 -0.16
CA LYS A 93 5.35 4.53 0.46
C LYS A 93 4.18 3.58 0.21
N VAL A 94 4.47 2.38 -0.24
CA VAL A 94 3.46 1.39 -0.57
C VAL A 94 3.84 0.04 0.03
N ASN A 95 2.95 -0.52 0.82
CA ASN A 95 3.04 -1.88 1.34
C ASN A 95 2.14 -2.80 0.51
N VAL A 96 2.72 -3.81 -0.11
CA VAL A 96 2.05 -4.76 -1.00
C VAL A 96 2.06 -6.15 -0.37
N LEU A 97 0.89 -6.75 -0.22
CA LEU A 97 0.72 -8.13 0.23
C LEU A 97 0.54 -9.03 -1.00
N CYS A 98 1.54 -9.86 -1.29
CA CYS A 98 1.60 -10.67 -2.52
C CYS A 98 2.19 -12.06 -2.29
N LYS A 99 2.01 -12.99 -3.22
CA LYS A 99 2.56 -14.36 -3.15
C LYS A 99 3.42 -14.69 -4.36
#